data_AF-A0A9X9QPT6-F1
#
_entry.id   AF-A0A9X9QPT6-F1
#
_cell.length_a   1.000
_cell.length_b   1.000
_cell.length_c   1.000
_cell.angle_alpha   90.00
_cell.angle_beta   90.00
_cell.angle_gamma   90.00
#
_symmetry.space_group_name_H-M   'P 1'
#
loop_
_entity.id
_entity.type
_entity.pdbx_description
1 polymer ?
#
loop_
_entity_poly.entity_id
_entity_poly.type
_entity_poly.pdbx_seq_one_letter_code
_entity_poly.pdbx_strand_id
1 'polypeptide(L)'
;MAELVTELLKLAFPEEQIACVSSQSADRVKDIDAFRQGKKGILVTTTILERGVTFPSVDVFVLMAQHRGYSSQSLVQIAGRVGRSIERPTGKVYFFHDGISQAMRNARKEIKEMNQKGYSNDMPPMSTI
;
A
#
# COMPACT_ATOMS: atom_id res chain seq x y z
N MET A 1 -5.27 11.95 -10.58
CA MET A 1 -3.88 11.89 -10.03
C MET A 1 -3.34 10.48 -10.17
N ALA A 2 -4.11 9.45 -9.81
CA ALA A 2 -3.73 8.06 -10.05
C ALA A 2 -3.39 7.80 -11.53
N GLU A 3 -4.16 8.35 -12.46
CA GLU A 3 -3.97 8.23 -13.90
C GLU A 3 -2.64 8.86 -14.34
N LEU A 4 -2.37 10.09 -13.92
CA LEU A 4 -1.11 10.78 -14.21
C LEU A 4 0.11 10.02 -13.66
N VAL A 5 0.03 9.58 -12.40
CA VAL A 5 1.09 8.76 -11.79
C VAL A 5 1.29 7.45 -12.56
N THR A 6 0.20 6.84 -13.01
CA THR A 6 0.26 5.60 -13.81
C THR A 6 1.01 5.83 -15.11
N GLU A 7 0.69 6.90 -15.85
CA GLU A 7 1.39 7.23 -17.09
C GLU A 7 2.88 7.53 -16.85
N LEU A 8 3.22 8.25 -15.78
CA LEU A 8 4.61 8.48 -15.40
C LEU A 8 5.34 7.17 -15.06
N LEU A 9 4.69 6.25 -14.33
CA LEU A 9 5.29 4.97 -13.99
C LEU A 9 5.46 4.07 -15.22
N LYS A 10 4.53 4.08 -16.17
CA LYS A 10 4.68 3.34 -17.44
C LYS A 10 5.86 3.86 -18.26
N LEU A 11 6.10 5.18 -18.24
CA LEU A 11 7.27 5.77 -18.89
C LEU A 11 8.58 5.41 -18.17
N ALA A 12 8.57 5.41 -16.84
CA ALA A 12 9.74 5.10 -16.03
C ALA A 12 10.09 3.59 -16.01
N PHE A 13 9.08 2.73 -16.13
CA PHE A 13 9.20 1.27 -16.08
C PHE A 13 8.46 0.63 -17.27
N PRO A 14 8.99 0.75 -18.50
CA PRO A 14 8.29 0.31 -19.71
C PRO A 14 8.05 -1.20 -19.77
N GLU A 15 8.87 -2.00 -19.10
CA GLU A 15 8.73 -3.46 -19.03
C GLU A 15 7.70 -3.92 -17.98
N GLU A 16 7.27 -3.02 -17.08
CA GLU A 16 6.36 -3.37 -16.00
C GLU A 16 4.90 -3.35 -16.42
N GLN A 17 4.15 -4.34 -15.95
CA GLN A 17 2.72 -4.42 -16.19
C GLN A 17 1.97 -3.64 -15.11
N ILE A 18 1.59 -2.40 -15.45
CA ILE A 18 0.96 -1.46 -14.51
C ILE A 18 -0.55 -1.37 -14.75
N ALA A 19 -1.34 -1.40 -13.68
CA ALA A 19 -2.78 -1.16 -13.70
C ALA A 19 -3.15 0.07 -12.86
N CYS A 20 -4.30 0.70 -13.17
CA CYS A 20 -4.82 1.83 -12.44
C CYS A 20 -6.29 1.64 -12.09
N VAL A 21 -6.61 1.63 -10.79
CA VAL A 21 -7.99 1.52 -10.29
C VAL A 21 -8.34 2.78 -9.51
N SER A 22 -9.30 3.55 -10.03
CA SER A 22 -9.86 4.74 -9.40
C SER A 22 -11.39 4.72 -9.50
N SER A 23 -12.06 5.74 -8.96
CA SER A 23 -13.52 5.88 -9.07
C SER A 23 -14.00 6.06 -10.52
N GLN A 24 -13.09 6.34 -11.46
CA GLN A 24 -13.38 6.51 -12.88
C GLN A 24 -13.14 5.23 -13.69
N SER A 25 -12.56 4.19 -13.08
CA SER A 25 -12.26 2.93 -13.76
C SER A 25 -13.54 2.15 -14.05
N ALA A 26 -13.87 1.99 -15.33
CA ALA A 26 -15.02 1.21 -15.78
C ALA A 26 -14.89 -0.30 -15.47
N ASP A 27 -13.66 -0.83 -15.48
CA ASP A 27 -13.41 -2.28 -15.46
C ASP A 27 -12.52 -2.70 -14.27
N ARG A 28 -12.84 -2.21 -13.06
CA ARG A 28 -12.00 -2.38 -11.86
C ARG A 28 -11.74 -3.85 -11.51
N VAL A 29 -12.73 -4.72 -11.73
CA VAL A 29 -12.70 -6.11 -11.27
C VAL A 29 -11.59 -6.87 -12.00
N LYS A 30 -11.51 -6.66 -13.31
CA LYS A 30 -10.50 -7.27 -14.17
C LYS A 30 -9.08 -6.88 -13.76
N ASP A 31 -8.83 -5.60 -13.49
CA ASP A 31 -7.50 -5.12 -13.10
C ASP A 31 -7.10 -5.60 -11.70
N ILE A 32 -8.05 -5.60 -10.75
CA ILE A 32 -7.84 -6.15 -9.41
C ILE A 32 -7.50 -7.64 -9.48
N ASP A 33 -8.22 -8.41 -10.29
CA ASP A 33 -7.98 -9.85 -10.45
C ASP A 33 -6.65 -10.13 -11.18
N ALA A 34 -6.31 -9.34 -12.19
CA ALA A 34 -5.02 -9.45 -12.87
C ALA A 34 -3.85 -9.16 -11.92
N PHE A 35 -3.96 -8.12 -11.07
CA PHE A 35 -2.96 -7.82 -10.04
C PHE A 35 -2.90 -8.92 -8.97
N ARG A 36 -4.04 -9.43 -8.51
CA ARG A 36 -4.09 -10.54 -7.56
C ARG A 36 -3.42 -11.81 -8.09
N GLN A 37 -3.51 -12.05 -9.40
CA GLN A 37 -2.88 -13.19 -10.08
C GLN A 37 -1.40 -12.95 -10.44
N GLY A 38 -0.83 -11.79 -10.09
CA GLY A 38 0.56 -11.44 -10.42
C GLY A 38 0.79 -11.09 -11.91
N LYS A 39 -0.28 -10.92 -12.70
CA LYS A 39 -0.19 -10.49 -14.10
C LYS A 39 0.12 -9.00 -14.24
N LYS A 40 -0.09 -8.24 -13.17
CA LYS A 40 0.29 -6.84 -13.03
C LYS A 40 1.26 -6.74 -11.85
N GLY A 41 2.43 -6.13 -12.07
CA GLY A 41 3.46 -5.93 -11.03
C GLY A 41 3.17 -4.72 -10.15
N ILE A 42 2.46 -3.72 -10.69
CA ILE A 42 2.13 -2.47 -9.98
C ILE A 42 0.64 -2.17 -10.16
N LEU A 43 -0.03 -1.85 -9.05
CA LEU A 43 -1.38 -1.33 -9.03
C LEU A 43 -1.38 0.08 -8.42
N VAL A 44 -1.68 1.07 -9.25
CA VAL A 44 -1.90 2.45 -8.79
C VAL A 44 -3.37 2.59 -8.44
N THR A 45 -3.66 3.09 -7.24
CA THR A 45 -5.05 3.27 -6.83
C THR A 45 -5.20 4.46 -5.89
N THR A 46 -6.43 4.95 -5.76
CA THR A 46 -6.79 5.90 -4.71
C THR A 46 -7.07 5.14 -3.41
N THR A 47 -7.38 5.86 -2.33
CA THR A 47 -7.71 5.25 -1.03
C THR A 47 -8.91 4.30 -1.04
N ILE A 48 -9.62 4.20 -2.17
CA ILE A 48 -10.80 3.36 -2.35
C ILE A 48 -10.36 2.03 -2.96
N LEU A 49 -9.99 1.09 -2.11
CA LEU A 49 -10.11 -0.33 -2.42
C LEU A 49 -11.26 -0.89 -1.59
N GLU A 50 -12.21 -1.57 -2.24
CA GLU A 50 -13.40 -2.10 -1.57
C GLU A 50 -13.04 -3.03 -0.40
N ARG A 51 -13.94 -3.09 0.59
CA ARG A 51 -13.83 -4.11 1.65
C ARG A 51 -13.79 -5.49 0.97
N GLY A 52 -12.91 -6.38 1.44
CA GLY A 52 -12.77 -7.72 0.88
C GLY A 52 -11.67 -7.88 -0.18
N VAL A 53 -11.05 -6.80 -0.66
CA VAL A 53 -9.88 -6.92 -1.56
C VAL A 53 -8.61 -7.12 -0.72
N THR A 54 -7.99 -8.30 -0.84
CA THR A 54 -6.68 -8.62 -0.27
C THR A 54 -5.75 -9.07 -1.39
N PHE A 55 -4.50 -8.63 -1.33
CA PHE A 55 -3.44 -9.01 -2.25
C PHE A 55 -2.35 -9.75 -1.47
N PRO A 56 -1.94 -10.95 -1.89
CA PRO A 56 -0.80 -11.61 -1.28
C PRO A 56 0.48 -10.81 -1.58
N SER A 57 1.39 -10.76 -0.62
CA SER A 57 2.79 -10.41 -0.87
C SER A 57 3.04 -9.04 -1.51
N VAL A 58 2.32 -7.99 -1.10
CA VAL A 58 2.52 -6.62 -1.64
C VAL A 58 3.35 -5.72 -0.73
N ASP A 59 4.12 -4.83 -1.34
CA ASP A 59 4.65 -3.63 -0.69
C ASP A 59 3.71 -2.45 -0.97
N VAL A 60 3.67 -1.46 -0.08
CA VAL A 60 2.73 -0.33 -0.18
C VAL A 60 3.48 1.00 -0.19
N PHE A 61 3.12 1.85 -1.14
CA PHE A 61 3.66 3.19 -1.31
C PHE A 61 2.51 4.19 -1.24
N VAL A 62 2.51 5.08 -0.24
CA VAL A 62 1.51 6.13 -0.07
C VAL A 62 2.09 7.43 -0.59
N LEU A 63 1.56 7.92 -1.71
CA LEU A 63 1.94 9.21 -2.27
C LEU A 63 1.24 10.34 -1.54
N MET A 64 1.94 11.47 -1.37
CA MET A 64 1.43 12.67 -0.70
C MET A 64 0.88 12.37 0.71
N ALA A 65 1.60 11.57 1.50
CA ALA A 65 1.17 11.12 2.83
C ALA A 65 0.96 12.26 3.85
N GLN A 66 1.48 13.46 3.57
CA GLN A 66 1.25 14.69 4.32
C GLN A 66 -0.10 15.35 4.03
N HIS A 67 -0.82 14.92 2.99
CA HIS A 67 -2.08 15.53 2.59
C HIS A 67 -3.11 15.47 3.74
N ARG A 68 -3.83 16.58 3.97
CA ARG A 68 -4.79 16.75 5.08
C ARG A 68 -5.90 15.70 5.16
N GLY A 69 -6.16 14.99 4.07
CA GLY A 69 -7.13 13.89 4.03
C GLY A 69 -6.65 12.61 4.71
N TYR A 70 -5.35 12.48 5.00
CA TYR A 70 -4.79 11.33 5.70
C TYR A 70 -4.73 11.58 7.21
N SER A 71 -5.47 10.77 7.96
CA SER A 71 -5.30 10.63 9.41
C SER A 71 -4.28 9.53 9.72
N SER A 72 -3.76 9.51 10.96
CA SER A 72 -2.88 8.40 11.40
C SER A 72 -3.57 7.04 11.24
N GLN A 73 -4.86 6.96 11.62
CA GLN A 73 -5.66 5.75 11.48
C GLN A 73 -5.77 5.30 10.01
N SER A 74 -5.99 6.22 9.07
CA SER A 74 -6.06 5.87 7.65
C SER A 74 -4.73 5.33 7.12
N LEU A 75 -3.61 5.92 7.54
CA LEU A 75 -2.26 5.47 7.16
C LEU A 75 -1.95 4.08 7.76
N VAL A 76 -2.35 3.85 9.01
CA VAL A 76 -2.24 2.53 9.67
C VAL A 76 -3.06 1.47 8.92
N GLN A 77 -4.30 1.80 8.53
CA GLN A 77 -5.15 0.88 7.77
C GLN A 77 -4.57 0.55 6.39
N ILE A 78 -3.97 1.53 5.72
CA ILE A 78 -3.27 1.33 4.44
C ILE A 78 -2.03 0.44 4.65
N ALA A 79 -1.22 0.71 5.67
CA ALA A 79 -0.06 -0.10 6.03
C ALA A 79 -0.43 -1.55 6.36
N GLY A 80 -1.57 -1.78 7.03
CA GLY A 80 -2.10 -3.10 7.36
C GLY A 80 -2.55 -3.96 6.16
N ARG A 81 -2.33 -3.49 4.92
CA ARG A 81 -2.47 -4.29 3.70
C ARG A 81 -1.20 -5.08 3.36
N VAL A 82 -0.06 -4.74 3.98
CA VAL A 82 1.23 -5.42 3.81
C VAL A 82 1.32 -6.63 4.75
N GLY A 83 2.11 -7.64 4.35
CA GLY A 83 2.44 -8.79 5.21
C GLY A 83 1.28 -9.75 5.48
N ARG A 84 0.24 -9.76 4.63
CA ARG A 84 -0.94 -10.62 4.79
C ARG A 84 -0.78 -12.06 4.27
N SER A 85 0.34 -12.39 3.64
CA SER A 85 0.61 -13.74 3.17
C SER A 85 1.44 -14.50 4.21
N ILE A 86 1.11 -15.76 4.47
CA ILE A 86 1.93 -16.64 5.32
C ILE A 86 3.30 -16.90 4.64
N GLU A 87 3.31 -16.98 3.31
CA GLU A 87 4.53 -17.21 2.52
C GLU A 87 5.44 -15.98 2.49
N ARG A 88 4.83 -14.78 2.58
CA ARG A 88 5.55 -13.51 2.72
C ARG A 88 4.90 -12.69 3.83
N PRO A 89 5.21 -12.99 5.12
CA PRO A 89 4.65 -12.27 6.26
C PRO A 89 5.21 -10.84 6.34
N THR A 90 6.13 -10.52 5.42
CA THR A 90 6.91 -9.31 5.39
C THR A 90 6.62 -8.43 4.19
N GLY A 91 6.95 -7.15 4.33
CA GLY A 91 6.89 -6.19 3.25
C GLY A 91 7.22 -4.79 3.74
N LYS A 92 7.27 -3.87 2.77
CA LYS A 92 7.67 -2.49 2.98
C LYS A 92 6.46 -1.56 2.87
N VAL A 93 6.45 -0.55 3.74
CA VAL A 93 5.53 0.57 3.66
C VAL A 93 6.35 1.83 3.53
N TYR A 94 6.10 2.62 2.48
CA TYR A 94 6.75 3.90 2.26
C TYR A 94 5.71 5.01 2.22
N PHE A 95 5.95 6.06 2.99
CA PHE A 95 5.18 7.30 2.92
C PHE A 95 6.03 8.31 2.14
N PHE A 96 5.63 8.62 0.90
CA PHE A 96 6.22 9.71 0.13
C PHE A 96 5.52 11.01 0.49
N HIS A 97 6.31 12.02 0.82
CA HIS A 97 5.78 13.27 1.36
C HIS A 97 6.68 14.45 1.04
N ASP A 98 6.08 15.65 1.08
CA ASP A 98 6.78 16.93 1.09
C ASP A 98 6.65 17.52 2.50
N GLY A 99 7.52 17.07 3.42
CA GLY A 99 7.43 17.34 4.86
C GLY A 99 6.66 16.29 5.68
N ILE A 100 7.17 15.99 6.88
CA ILE A 100 6.61 14.94 7.76
C ILE A 100 5.42 15.52 8.54
N SER A 101 4.24 14.91 8.41
CA SER A 101 3.06 15.27 9.21
C SER A 101 3.01 14.55 10.56
N GLN A 102 2.29 15.12 11.53
CA GLN A 102 2.06 14.45 12.81
C GLN A 102 1.29 13.13 12.64
N ALA A 103 0.37 13.06 11.66
CA ALA A 103 -0.36 11.85 11.32
C ALA A 103 0.59 10.71 10.93
N MET A 104 1.63 11.00 10.14
CA MET A 104 2.65 10.01 9.76
C MET A 104 3.48 9.55 10.95
N ARG A 105 3.89 10.48 11.83
CA ARG A 105 4.66 10.12 13.05
C ARG A 105 3.84 9.19 13.96
N ASN A 106 2.58 9.53 14.18
CA ASN A 106 1.67 8.72 14.99
C ASN A 106 1.42 7.35 14.37
N ALA A 107 1.14 7.30 13.06
CA ALA A 107 0.95 6.04 12.34
C ALA A 107 2.18 5.14 12.43
N ARG A 108 3.39 5.68 12.21
CA ARG A 108 4.64 4.94 12.32
C ARG A 108 4.83 4.36 13.72
N LYS A 109 4.56 5.15 14.77
CA LYS A 109 4.63 4.69 16.16
C LYS A 109 3.66 3.53 16.40
N GLU A 110 2.40 3.69 16.00
CA GLU A 110 1.35 2.69 16.19
C GLU A 110 1.65 1.39 15.42
N ILE A 111 2.09 1.48 14.17
CA ILE A 111 2.51 0.31 13.36
C ILE A 111 3.64 -0.45 14.07
N LYS A 112 4.65 0.26 14.59
CA LYS A 112 5.77 -0.38 15.30
C LYS A 112 5.32 -1.06 16.58
N GLU A 113 4.47 -0.42 17.37
CA GLU A 113 3.91 -1.00 18.60
C GLU A 113 3.04 -2.23 18.30
N MET A 114 2.18 -2.17 17.27
CA MET A 114 1.36 -3.32 16.86
C MET A 114 2.20 -4.48 16.35
N ASN A 115 3.22 -4.19 15.53
CA ASN A 115 4.15 -5.20 15.05
C ASN A 115 4.86 -5.88 16.23
N GLN A 116 5.41 -5.11 17.18
CA GLN A 116 6.02 -5.65 18.41
C GLN A 116 5.08 -6.55 19.20
N LYS A 117 3.83 -6.14 19.42
CA LYS A 117 2.82 -6.96 20.13
C LYS A 117 2.46 -8.23 19.36
N GLY A 118 2.41 -8.17 18.03
CA GLY A 118 2.20 -9.34 17.18
C GLY A 118 3.35 -10.34 17.24
N TYR A 119 4.59 -9.90 17.51
CA TYR A 119 5.77 -10.77 17.62
C TYR A 119 5.94 -11.45 18.98
N SER A 120 5.40 -10.85 20.06
CA SER A 120 5.53 -11.40 21.42
C SER A 120 4.88 -12.77 21.65
N ASN A 121 4.30 -13.39 20.61
CA ASN A 121 3.65 -14.69 20.75
C ASN A 121 4.07 -15.79 19.76
N ASP A 122 4.96 -15.62 18.75
CA ASP A 122 5.54 -16.77 17.96
C ASP A 122 6.54 -16.47 16.80
N MET A 123 7.02 -15.24 16.50
CA MET A 123 7.89 -14.99 15.31
C MET A 123 8.94 -13.86 15.45
N PRO A 124 10.06 -13.90 14.67
CA PRO A 124 11.16 -12.93 14.77
C PRO A 124 10.78 -11.50 14.30
N PRO A 125 11.52 -10.47 14.79
CA PRO A 125 11.19 -9.07 14.55
C PRO A 125 11.39 -8.66 13.09
N MET A 126 10.46 -7.84 12.61
CA MET A 126 10.42 -7.40 11.23
C MET A 126 11.03 -6.02 11.03
N SER A 127 11.92 -5.91 10.05
CA SER A 127 12.39 -4.62 9.54
C SER A 127 11.30 -3.97 8.68
N THR A 128 10.36 -3.26 9.32
CA THR A 128 9.50 -2.30 8.62
C THR A 128 9.76 -0.92 9.22
N ILE A 129 10.13 0.02 8.34
CA ILE A 129 10.65 1.35 8.69
C ILE A 129 9.55 2.21 9.30
#